data_AF-A0A371XP22-F1
#
_entry.id   AF-A0A371XP22-F1
#
_cell.length_a   1.000
_cell.length_b   1.000
_cell.length_c   1.000
_cell.angle_alpha   90.00
_cell.angle_beta   90.00
_cell.angle_gamma   90.00
#
_symmetry.space_group_name_H-M   'P 1'
#
loop_
_entity.id
_entity.type
_entity.pdbx_description
1 polymer ?
#
loop_
_entity_poly.entity_id
_entity_poly.type
_entity_poly.pdbx_seq_one_letter_code
_entity_poly.pdbx_strand_id
1 'polypeptide(L)'
;MRAAVCDRPALVTELITCLRAADLRAEAWGTVVEHLDDLSMYTLQTLVEERRGTHPGSTVLPYRNLVDLYLADTGNKYRYRHAARHLKALRDIHRGLGAEPEFLLYLEELRTVARPAFSPSSGLGGTHPE
;
A
#
# COMPACT_ATOMS: atom_id res chain seq x y z
N MET A 1 -5.25 25.97 -9.03
CA MET A 1 -5.40 24.64 -9.66
C MET A 1 -5.16 23.49 -8.68
N ARG A 2 -4.07 23.48 -7.88
CA ARG A 2 -3.83 22.45 -6.84
C ARG A 2 -4.95 22.30 -5.79
N ALA A 3 -5.56 23.40 -5.35
CA ALA A 3 -6.63 23.37 -4.36
C ALA A 3 -7.96 22.72 -4.83
N ALA A 4 -8.16 22.55 -6.14
CA ALA A 4 -9.38 21.92 -6.69
C ALA A 4 -9.25 20.39 -6.85
N VAL A 5 -8.04 19.85 -6.66
CA VAL A 5 -7.73 18.43 -6.84
C VAL A 5 -8.05 17.61 -5.58
N CYS A 6 -8.08 18.25 -4.40
CA CYS A 6 -8.31 17.60 -3.10
C CYS A 6 -9.67 16.91 -2.93
N ASP A 7 -10.61 17.03 -3.87
CA ASP A 7 -11.97 16.49 -3.73
C ASP A 7 -12.40 15.58 -4.88
N ARG A 8 -11.50 15.24 -5.83
CA ARG A 8 -11.85 14.42 -7.01
C ARG A 8 -10.73 13.45 -7.40
N PRO A 9 -10.82 12.15 -7.04
CA PRO A 9 -9.80 11.15 -7.37
C PRO A 9 -9.57 10.98 -8.88
N ALA A 10 -10.61 11.22 -9.70
CA ALA A 10 -10.47 11.24 -11.16
C ALA A 10 -9.53 12.35 -11.65
N LEU A 11 -9.55 13.53 -11.01
CA LEU A 11 -8.65 14.64 -11.36
C LEU A 11 -7.20 14.35 -10.98
N VAL A 12 -6.95 13.56 -9.93
CA VAL A 12 -5.59 13.17 -9.53
C VAL A 12 -4.95 12.31 -10.64
N THR A 13 -5.70 11.34 -11.16
CA THR A 13 -5.19 10.46 -12.23
C THR A 13 -4.94 11.23 -13.53
N GLU A 14 -5.83 12.16 -13.89
CA GLU A 14 -5.62 13.04 -15.05
C GLU A 14 -4.44 13.98 -14.84
N LEU A 15 -4.28 14.56 -13.65
CA LEU A 15 -3.15 15.41 -13.32
C LEU A 15 -1.81 14.66 -13.48
N ILE A 16 -1.71 13.45 -12.94
CA ILE A 16 -0.52 12.61 -13.10
C ILE A 16 -0.24 12.34 -14.58
N THR A 17 -1.29 12.04 -15.36
CA THR A 17 -1.17 11.79 -16.81
C THR A 17 -0.64 13.02 -17.55
N CYS A 18 -1.19 14.21 -17.26
CA CYS A 18 -0.74 15.47 -17.82
C CYS A 18 0.71 15.80 -17.45
N LEU A 19 1.08 15.61 -16.18
CA LEU A 19 2.46 15.86 -15.72
C LEU A 19 3.44 14.91 -16.40
N ARG A 20 3.07 13.64 -16.59
CA ARG A 20 3.89 12.68 -17.34
C ARG A 20 4.02 13.06 -18.83
N ALA A 21 2.95 13.53 -19.46
CA ALA A 21 2.98 13.99 -20.84
C ALA A 21 3.86 15.23 -21.05
N ALA A 22 3.97 16.08 -20.02
CA ALA A 22 4.87 17.23 -20.00
C ALA A 22 6.32 16.89 -19.59
N ASP A 23 6.66 15.61 -19.44
CA ASP A 23 7.94 15.08 -18.92
C ASP A 23 8.32 15.58 -17.50
N LEU A 24 7.34 16.07 -16.75
CA LEU A 24 7.46 16.51 -15.35
C LEU A 24 7.35 15.32 -14.39
N ARG A 25 8.28 14.36 -14.52
CA ARG A 25 8.23 13.07 -13.81
C ARG A 25 8.46 13.19 -12.29
N ALA A 26 9.15 14.24 -11.85
CA ALA A 26 9.37 14.50 -10.44
C ALA A 26 8.08 15.03 -9.79
N GLU A 27 7.43 16.02 -10.42
CA GLU A 27 6.13 16.52 -9.94
C GLU A 27 5.04 15.46 -10.01
N ALA A 28 4.97 14.69 -11.11
CA ALA A 28 4.02 13.58 -11.23
C ALA A 28 4.16 12.60 -10.07
N TRP A 29 5.39 12.27 -9.68
CA TRP A 29 5.65 11.39 -8.55
C TRP A 29 5.31 12.03 -7.20
N GLY A 30 5.58 13.33 -7.02
CA GLY A 30 5.13 14.08 -5.86
C GLY A 30 3.62 13.98 -5.67
N THR A 31 2.85 14.18 -6.75
CA THR A 31 1.39 14.03 -6.75
C THR A 31 0.94 12.60 -6.41
N VAL A 32 1.66 11.57 -6.88
CA VAL A 32 1.36 10.17 -6.50
C VAL A 32 1.51 9.97 -4.99
N VAL A 33 2.59 10.47 -4.40
CA VAL A 33 2.86 10.32 -2.96
C VAL A 33 1.88 11.12 -2.11
N GLU A 34 1.48 12.31 -2.55
CA GLU A 34 0.51 13.17 -1.86
C GLU A 34 -0.92 12.58 -1.87
N HIS A 35 -1.25 11.73 -2.85
CA HIS A 35 -2.61 11.25 -3.09
C HIS A 35 -2.70 9.72 -3.20
N LEU A 36 -1.91 8.99 -2.40
CA LEU A 36 -1.84 7.52 -2.47
C LEU A 36 -3.20 6.82 -2.27
N ASP A 37 -4.07 7.39 -1.44
CA ASP A 37 -5.39 6.83 -1.11
C ASP A 37 -6.46 7.12 -2.18
N ASP A 38 -6.23 8.15 -3.01
CA ASP A 38 -7.13 8.56 -4.08
C ASP A 38 -6.90 7.78 -5.38
N LEU A 39 -5.79 7.02 -5.45
CA LEU A 39 -5.40 6.26 -6.63
C LEU A 39 -6.01 4.86 -6.63
N SER A 40 -6.48 4.44 -7.80
CA SER A 40 -6.86 3.04 -7.97
C SER A 40 -5.63 2.13 -7.80
N MET A 41 -5.85 0.98 -7.16
CA MET A 41 -4.80 0.00 -6.87
C MET A 41 -3.98 -0.39 -8.11
N TYR A 42 -4.64 -0.53 -9.27
CA TYR A 42 -3.98 -0.82 -10.55
C TYR A 42 -3.07 0.32 -11.00
N THR A 43 -3.56 1.57 -10.96
CA THR A 43 -2.79 2.76 -11.35
C THR A 43 -1.57 2.94 -10.45
N LEU A 44 -1.77 2.80 -9.14
CA LEU A 44 -0.69 2.87 -8.17
C LEU A 44 0.36 1.78 -8.44
N GLN A 45 -0.06 0.54 -8.70
CA GLN A 45 0.85 -0.55 -9.04
C GLN A 45 1.72 -0.22 -10.26
N THR A 46 1.13 0.25 -11.36
CA THR A 46 1.87 0.60 -12.57
C THR A 46 2.91 1.68 -12.31
N LEU A 47 2.52 2.77 -11.63
CA LEU A 47 3.41 3.91 -11.36
C LEU A 47 4.58 3.51 -10.45
N VAL A 48 4.31 2.66 -9.46
CA VAL A 48 5.33 2.16 -8.53
C VAL A 48 6.33 1.23 -9.24
N GLU A 49 5.84 0.33 -10.09
CA GLU A 49 6.70 -0.58 -10.86
C GLU A 49 7.61 0.20 -11.84
N GLU A 50 7.11 1.25 -12.48
CA GLU A 50 7.91 2.15 -13.32
C GLU A 50 8.98 2.90 -12.52
N ARG A 51 8.62 3.47 -11.37
CA ARG A 51 9.54 4.25 -10.54
C ARG A 51 10.63 3.38 -9.92
N ARG A 52 10.32 2.13 -9.58
CA ARG A 52 11.27 1.19 -8.95
C ARG A 52 12.54 1.02 -9.76
N GLY A 53 12.46 1.05 -11.10
CA GLY A 53 13.62 0.88 -11.97
C GLY A 53 14.65 2.03 -11.90
N THR A 54 14.23 3.23 -11.50
CA THR A 54 15.09 4.42 -11.46
C THR A 54 15.35 4.92 -10.04
N HIS A 55 14.37 4.83 -9.15
CA HIS A 55 14.43 5.38 -7.79
C HIS A 55 13.79 4.42 -6.77
N PRO A 56 14.40 3.26 -6.50
CA PRO A 56 13.79 2.22 -5.66
C PRO A 56 13.46 2.69 -4.24
N GLY A 57 14.29 3.53 -3.62
CA GLY A 57 14.01 4.08 -2.28
C GLY A 57 12.73 4.89 -2.17
N SER A 58 12.38 5.64 -3.22
CA SER A 58 11.14 6.44 -3.23
C SER A 58 9.87 5.59 -3.30
N THR A 59 9.99 4.29 -3.59
CA THR A 59 8.84 3.38 -3.76
C THR A 59 8.43 2.64 -2.49
N VAL A 60 9.19 2.78 -1.38
CA VAL A 60 8.92 2.07 -0.12
C VAL A 60 7.51 2.37 0.40
N LEU A 61 7.16 3.64 0.58
CA LEU A 61 5.85 4.05 1.10
C LEU A 61 4.68 3.65 0.18
N PRO A 62 4.74 3.90 -1.15
CA PRO A 62 3.72 3.40 -2.08
C PRO A 62 3.53 1.88 -2.09
N TYR A 63 4.60 1.09 -1.93
CA TYR A 63 4.49 -0.37 -1.83
C TYR A 63 3.80 -0.81 -0.54
N ARG A 64 4.02 -0.11 0.59
CA ARG A 64 3.28 -0.36 1.84
C ARG A 64 1.79 -0.10 1.64
N ASN A 65 1.43 1.03 1.01
CA ASN A 65 0.03 1.32 0.72
C ASN A 65 -0.64 0.26 -0.17
N LEU A 66 0.06 -0.25 -1.19
CA LEU A 66 -0.45 -1.35 -2.01
C LEU A 66 -0.71 -2.62 -1.19
N VAL A 67 0.16 -2.97 -0.25
CA VAL A 67 -0.05 -4.11 0.65
C VAL A 67 -1.32 -3.90 1.46
N ASP A 68 -1.51 -2.73 2.04
CA ASP A 68 -2.67 -2.40 2.88
C ASP A 68 -3.98 -2.42 2.07
N LEU A 69 -3.98 -1.82 0.87
CA LEU A 69 -5.12 -1.85 -0.05
C LEU A 69 -5.51 -3.28 -0.43
N TYR A 70 -4.54 -4.15 -0.74
CA TYR A 70 -4.85 -5.55 -1.03
C TYR A 70 -5.40 -6.27 0.20
N LEU A 71 -4.82 -6.07 1.38
CA LEU A 71 -5.31 -6.70 2.61
C LEU A 71 -6.73 -6.26 2.98
N ALA A 72 -7.07 -5.00 2.72
CA ALA A 72 -8.41 -4.43 2.96
C ALA A 72 -9.46 -4.91 1.95
N ASP A 73 -9.06 -5.37 0.76
CA ASP A 73 -9.98 -5.85 -0.29
C ASP A 73 -10.61 -7.20 0.07
N THR A 74 -11.73 -7.16 0.80
CA THR A 74 -12.50 -8.34 1.22
C THR A 74 -13.19 -9.09 0.10
N GLY A 75 -13.37 -8.46 -1.07
CA GLY A 75 -13.96 -9.08 -2.26
C GLY A 75 -12.97 -9.94 -3.04
N ASN A 76 -11.67 -9.77 -2.82
CA ASN A 76 -10.64 -10.44 -3.60
C ASN A 76 -10.09 -11.69 -2.90
N LYS A 77 -10.47 -12.86 -3.41
CA LYS A 77 -9.97 -14.17 -2.94
C LYS A 77 -8.44 -14.34 -3.05
N TYR A 78 -7.77 -13.51 -3.85
CA TYR A 78 -6.31 -13.53 -4.03
C TYR A 78 -5.60 -12.41 -3.25
N ARG A 79 -6.31 -11.65 -2.41
CA ARG A 79 -5.75 -10.52 -1.64
C ARG A 79 -4.42 -10.82 -0.97
N TYR A 80 -4.33 -11.94 -0.23
CA TYR A 80 -3.10 -12.32 0.47
C TYR A 80 -1.96 -12.70 -0.49
N ARG A 81 -2.28 -13.29 -1.65
CA ARG A 81 -1.29 -13.63 -2.66
C ARG A 81 -0.70 -12.37 -3.29
N HIS A 82 -1.53 -11.38 -3.57
CA HIS A 82 -1.07 -10.09 -4.08
C HIS A 82 -0.27 -9.32 -3.03
N ALA A 83 -0.79 -9.21 -1.80
CA ALA A 83 -0.06 -8.61 -0.68
C ALA A 83 1.33 -9.27 -0.48
N ALA A 84 1.41 -10.60 -0.49
CA ALA A 84 2.68 -11.32 -0.37
C ALA A 84 3.65 -11.02 -1.52
N ARG A 85 3.16 -10.86 -2.75
CA ARG A 85 3.99 -10.44 -3.89
C ARG A 85 4.58 -9.05 -3.68
N HIS A 86 3.78 -8.10 -3.20
CA HIS A 86 4.24 -6.74 -2.92
C HIS A 86 5.18 -6.69 -1.72
N LEU A 87 4.94 -7.48 -0.67
CA LEU A 87 5.86 -7.64 0.45
C LEU A 87 7.23 -8.18 0.03
N LYS A 88 7.26 -9.15 -0.90
CA LYS A 88 8.53 -9.65 -1.46
C LYS A 88 9.28 -8.54 -2.20
N ALA A 89 8.59 -7.75 -3.03
CA ALA A 89 9.20 -6.63 -3.73
C ALA A 89 9.75 -5.57 -2.76
N LEU A 90 9.00 -5.26 -1.70
CA LEU A 90 9.41 -4.34 -0.65
C LEU A 90 10.66 -4.82 0.09
N ARG A 91 10.73 -6.11 0.42
CA ARG A 91 11.94 -6.72 1.00
C ARG A 91 13.15 -6.56 0.08
N ASP A 92 12.97 -6.84 -1.21
CA ASP A 92 14.07 -6.75 -2.18
C ASP A 92 14.57 -5.30 -2.31
N ILE A 93 13.67 -4.31 -2.20
CA ILE A 93 14.02 -2.88 -2.17
C ILE A 93 14.81 -2.55 -0.90
N HIS A 94 14.30 -2.89 0.28
CA HIS A 94 15.01 -2.65 1.55
C HIS A 94 16.40 -3.30 1.58
N ARG A 95 16.52 -4.54 1.09
CA ARG A 95 17.81 -5.22 0.97
C ARG A 95 18.76 -4.49 0.02
N GLY A 96 18.26 -4.04 -1.14
CA GLY A 96 19.04 -3.25 -2.09
C GLY A 96 19.52 -1.91 -1.54
N LEU A 97 18.80 -1.34 -0.57
CA LEU A 97 19.14 -0.10 0.11
C LEU A 97 19.97 -0.31 1.39
N GLY A 98 20.23 -1.56 1.80
CA GLY A 98 20.87 -1.88 3.09
C GLY A 98 19.98 -1.60 4.31
N ALA A 99 18.68 -1.40 4.11
CA ALA A 99 17.69 -1.02 5.12
C ALA A 99 16.83 -2.22 5.57
N GLU A 100 17.44 -3.40 5.69
CA GLU A 100 16.74 -4.63 6.08
C GLU A 100 16.08 -4.57 7.48
N PRO A 101 16.65 -3.91 8.50
CA PRO A 101 15.98 -3.73 9.79
C PRO A 101 14.64 -2.98 9.69
N GLU A 102 14.55 -1.98 8.80
CA GLU A 102 13.30 -1.21 8.59
C GLU A 102 12.19 -2.07 7.98
N PHE A 103 12.54 -3.05 7.15
CA PHE A 103 11.59 -4.01 6.61
C PHE A 103 11.03 -4.93 7.70
N LEU A 104 11.88 -5.37 8.65
CA LEU A 104 11.46 -6.20 9.76
C LEU A 104 10.50 -5.46 10.70
N LEU A 105 10.80 -4.20 11.02
CA LEU A 105 9.90 -3.34 11.81
C LEU A 105 8.52 -3.21 11.13
N TYR A 106 8.51 -2.97 9.82
CA TYR A 106 7.25 -2.92 9.08
C TYR A 106 6.47 -4.24 9.10
N LEU A 107 7.15 -5.39 9.04
CA LEU A 107 6.47 -6.69 9.18
C LEU A 107 5.87 -6.90 10.57
N GLU A 108 6.51 -6.39 11.62
CA GLU A 108 5.97 -6.45 12.98
C GLU A 108 4.73 -5.56 13.12
N GLU A 109 4.77 -4.35 12.59
CA GLU A 109 3.60 -3.46 12.50
C GLU A 109 2.45 -4.10 11.72
N LEU A 110 2.75 -4.72 10.57
CA LEU A 110 1.72 -5.38 9.78
C LEU A 110 1.07 -6.55 10.55
N ARG A 111 1.83 -7.28 11.37
CA ARG A 111 1.32 -8.38 12.20
C ARG A 111 0.39 -7.90 13.31
N THR A 112 0.65 -6.73 13.90
CA THR A 112 -0.22 -6.18 14.94
C THR A 112 -1.54 -5.69 14.35
N VAL A 113 -1.50 -5.07 13.16
CA VAL A 113 -2.68 -4.58 12.45
C VAL A 113 -3.50 -5.71 11.80
N ALA A 114 -2.85 -6.71 11.22
CA ALA A 114 -3.51 -7.83 10.54
C ALA A 114 -4.00 -8.93 11.49
N ARG A 115 -3.73 -8.83 12.80
CA ARG A 115 -4.28 -9.76 13.79
C ARG A 115 -5.80 -9.55 13.81
N PRO A 116 -6.62 -10.53 13.34
CA PRO A 116 -8.04 -10.45 13.62
C PRO A 116 -8.16 -10.39 15.14
N ALA A 117 -9.05 -9.56 15.66
CA ALA A 117 -9.43 -9.60 17.05
C ALA A 117 -9.86 -11.03 17.37
N PHE A 118 -8.92 -11.85 17.84
CA PHE A 118 -9.17 -13.17 18.37
C PHE A 118 -9.92 -12.89 19.67
N SER A 119 -11.22 -12.74 19.55
CA SER A 119 -12.12 -12.81 20.68
C SER A 119 -12.07 -14.27 21.10
N PRO A 120 -11.51 -14.63 22.28
CA PRO A 120 -11.72 -15.96 22.80
C PRO A 120 -13.23 -16.10 22.98
N SER A 121 -13.88 -16.85 22.09
CA SER A 121 -15.27 -17.24 22.26
C SER A 121 -15.35 -17.87 23.64
N SER A 122 -16.05 -17.22 24.56
CA SER A 122 -16.27 -17.67 25.92
C SER A 122 -16.89 -19.06 25.87
N GLY A 123 -16.06 -20.09 25.96
CA GLY A 123 -16.45 -21.43 26.36
C GLY A 123 -16.71 -21.43 27.86
N LEU A 124 -17.71 -20.68 28.32
CA LEU A 124 -18.32 -20.92 29.61
C LEU A 124 -19.29 -22.08 29.40
N GLY A 125 -18.76 -23.29 29.55
CA GLY A 125 -19.57 -24.49 29.75
C GLY A 125 -20.51 -24.24 30.90
N GLY A 126 -21.82 -24.37 30.63
CA GLY A 126 -22.89 -24.04 31.55
C GLY A 126 -22.76 -24.80 32.86
N THR A 127 -22.67 -24.05 33.95
CA THR A 127 -23.21 -24.51 35.23
C THR A 127 -24.69 -24.15 35.23
N HIS A 128 -25.57 -25.14 35.06
CA HIS A 128 -26.93 -25.05 35.59
C HIS A 128 -27.15 -26.21 36.57
N PRO A 129 -27.73 -25.95 37.75
CA PRO A 129 -27.84 -26.90 38.84
C PRO A 129 -29.17 -27.65 38.76
N GLU A 130 -29.16 -28.91 39.21
CA GLU A 130 -30.26 -29.55 39.94
C GLU A 130 -29.67 -30.49 41.01
#